data_AF-A0A1B6PP51-F1
#
_entry.id   AF-A0A1B6PP51-F1
#
_cell.length_a   1.000
_cell.length_b   1.000
_cell.length_c   1.000
_cell.angle_alpha   90.00
_cell.angle_beta   90.00
_cell.angle_gamma   90.00
#
_symmetry.space_group_name_H-M   'P 1'
#
loop_
_entity.id
_entity.type
_entity.pdbx_description
1 polymer ?
#
loop_
_entity_poly.entity_id
_entity_poly.type
_entity_poly.pdbx_seq_one_letter_code
_entity_poly.pdbx_strand_id
1 'polypeptide(L)'
;MWGLKYLIKFLVPAEEVELTDEDRFQMCKILKLVLNRYGFEVEPKTVNSDIIYAASVVYECDRSVDIRASYLDHGRAKLSEVSQIYSTNWDELKLATALKLICYPEEQVETGDSEEMLSESEAEQLLADAHLNEIKLHKPAYLKIYNDFVWICGVRRKALLQLDSMVKKPREEFKLHQASLDSFMVREAEKESKLHQGCMGMVNGAREEFQQREVSLDSSMDKAKEESKLQQGSPMQMD
;
A
#
# COMPACT_ATOMS: atom_id res chain seq x y z
N MET A 1 -18.60 0.95 18.30
CA MET A 1 -18.39 2.07 19.25
C MET A 1 -17.13 2.90 19.00
N TRP A 2 -16.19 2.44 18.17
CA TRP A 2 -14.94 3.16 17.86
C TRP A 2 -15.12 4.63 17.47
N GLY A 3 -16.02 4.93 16.52
CA GLY A 3 -16.23 6.31 16.03
C GLY A 3 -16.65 7.30 17.13
N LEU A 4 -17.45 6.87 18.11
CA LEU A 4 -17.84 7.70 19.25
C LEU A 4 -16.67 7.94 20.21
N LYS A 5 -15.89 6.91 20.53
CA LYS A 5 -14.70 7.04 21.39
C LYS A 5 -13.65 7.96 20.74
N TYR A 6 -13.48 7.88 19.43
CA TYR A 6 -12.60 8.77 18.68
C TYR A 6 -13.11 10.22 18.69
N LEU A 7 -14.41 10.42 18.46
CA LEU A 7 -15.04 11.75 18.48
C LEU A 7 -15.05 12.40 19.87
N ILE A 8 -15.14 11.64 20.95
CA ILE A 8 -15.10 12.18 22.32
C ILE A 8 -13.83 13.00 22.57
N LYS A 9 -12.67 12.57 22.05
CA LYS A 9 -11.43 13.35 22.16
C LYS A 9 -11.51 14.75 21.53
N PHE A 10 -12.37 14.93 20.51
CA PHE A 10 -12.58 16.21 19.84
C PHE A 10 -13.75 17.00 20.42
N LEU A 11 -14.84 16.32 20.78
CA LEU A 11 -16.07 16.96 21.26
C LEU A 11 -16.02 17.29 22.75
N VAL A 12 -15.32 16.49 23.54
CA VAL A 12 -15.18 16.65 24.99
C VAL A 12 -13.72 16.38 25.40
N PRO A 13 -12.79 17.34 25.15
CA PRO A 13 -11.36 17.12 25.39
C PRO A 13 -11.00 16.85 26.86
N ALA A 14 -11.87 17.23 27.80
CA ALA A 14 -11.71 16.98 29.23
C ALA A 14 -12.03 15.53 29.63
N GLU A 15 -12.64 14.74 28.75
CA GLU A 15 -12.96 13.35 28.99
C GLU A 15 -11.77 12.48 28.56
N GLU A 16 -11.05 11.92 29.53
CA GLU A 16 -9.90 11.04 29.30
C GLU A 16 -10.38 9.66 28.80
N VAL A 17 -10.72 9.58 27.52
CA VAL A 17 -11.00 8.31 26.85
C VAL A 17 -9.74 7.84 26.15
N GLU A 18 -9.02 6.91 26.77
CA GLU A 18 -7.96 6.17 26.09
C GLU A 18 -8.56 5.15 25.12
N LEU A 19 -8.10 5.17 23.86
CA LEU A 19 -8.47 4.16 22.88
C LEU A 19 -7.67 2.89 23.19
N THR A 20 -8.36 1.79 23.47
CA THR A 20 -7.72 0.49 23.67
C THR A 20 -7.15 -0.03 22.34
N ASP A 21 -6.28 -1.04 22.39
CA ASP A 21 -5.73 -1.62 21.16
C ASP A 21 -6.85 -2.25 20.29
N GLU A 22 -7.81 -2.97 20.88
CA GLU A 22 -9.04 -3.40 20.19
C GLU A 22 -9.79 -2.26 19.49
N ASP A 23 -9.84 -1.08 20.09
CA ASP A 23 -10.43 0.10 19.45
C ASP A 23 -9.54 0.54 18.27
N ARG A 24 -8.21 0.64 18.43
CA ARG A 24 -7.27 1.00 17.35
C ARG A 24 -7.34 0.04 16.15
N PHE A 25 -7.62 -1.24 16.37
CA PHE A 25 -7.71 -2.25 15.31
C PHE A 25 -8.98 -2.16 14.46
N GLN A 26 -10.02 -1.42 14.87
CA GLN A 26 -11.27 -1.34 14.10
C GLN A 26 -11.30 -0.13 13.17
N MET A 27 -10.73 -0.29 11.99
CA MET A 27 -10.98 0.62 10.87
C MET A 27 -12.45 0.56 10.47
N CYS A 28 -13.15 1.70 10.45
CA CYS A 28 -14.55 1.71 10.02
C CYS A 28 -14.67 1.37 8.51
N LYS A 29 -15.77 0.71 8.13
CA LYS A 29 -15.99 0.24 6.74
C LYS A 29 -15.89 1.37 5.71
N ILE A 30 -16.39 2.57 6.05
CA ILE A 30 -16.38 3.74 5.18
C ILE A 30 -14.94 4.20 4.93
N LEU A 31 -14.12 4.33 5.97
CA LEU A 31 -12.72 4.71 5.84
C LEU A 31 -11.95 3.73 4.96
N LYS A 32 -12.15 2.42 5.18
CA LYS A 32 -11.54 1.38 4.33
C LYS A 32 -11.95 1.50 2.87
N LEU A 33 -13.22 1.77 2.61
CA LEU A 33 -13.75 1.93 1.25
C LEU A 33 -13.14 3.15 0.55
N VAL A 34 -13.04 4.28 1.25
CA VAL A 34 -12.43 5.51 0.71
C VAL A 34 -10.95 5.27 0.41
N LEU A 35 -10.18 4.74 1.35
CA LEU A 35 -8.76 4.46 1.15
C LEU A 35 -8.52 3.50 -0.03
N ASN A 36 -9.28 2.41 -0.10
CA ASN A 36 -9.18 1.44 -1.19
C ASN A 36 -9.56 2.03 -2.55
N ARG A 37 -10.58 2.91 -2.62
CA ARG A 37 -11.00 3.58 -3.87
C ARG A 37 -9.83 4.33 -4.52
N TYR A 38 -8.94 4.89 -3.71
CA TYR A 38 -7.78 5.65 -4.15
C TYR A 38 -6.46 4.85 -4.11
N GLY A 39 -6.53 3.53 -3.92
CA GLY A 39 -5.36 2.65 -3.93
C GLY A 39 -4.48 2.73 -2.67
N PHE A 40 -4.97 3.32 -1.58
CA PHE A 40 -4.25 3.36 -0.31
C PHE A 40 -4.49 2.09 0.49
N GLU A 41 -3.48 1.22 0.53
CA GLU A 41 -3.50 0.05 1.41
C GLU A 41 -2.98 0.41 2.80
N VAL A 42 -3.89 0.59 3.75
CA VAL A 42 -3.56 0.92 5.15
C VAL A 42 -3.95 -0.24 6.05
N GLU A 43 -3.05 -0.67 6.92
CA GLU A 43 -3.40 -1.65 7.95
C GLU A 43 -4.13 -0.95 9.10
N PRO A 44 -5.12 -1.56 9.75
CA PRO A 44 -5.86 -0.91 10.84
C PRO A 44 -4.97 -0.35 11.94
N LYS A 45 -3.89 -1.06 12.30
CA LYS A 45 -2.92 -0.64 13.32
C LYS A 45 -2.13 0.62 12.97
N THR A 46 -2.04 0.99 11.68
CA THR A 46 -1.30 2.16 11.22
C THR A 46 -2.21 3.37 10.98
N VAL A 47 -3.52 3.22 11.19
CA VAL A 47 -4.47 4.34 11.08
C VAL A 47 -4.28 5.29 12.26
N ASN A 48 -4.04 6.56 11.96
CA ASN A 48 -3.95 7.63 12.94
C ASN A 48 -4.95 8.75 12.62
N SER A 49 -4.96 9.80 13.44
CA SER A 49 -5.90 10.92 13.30
C SER A 49 -5.80 11.65 11.97
N ASP A 50 -4.58 11.77 11.44
CA ASP A 50 -4.29 12.54 10.25
C ASP A 50 -4.76 11.80 9.00
N ILE A 51 -4.59 10.48 8.97
CA ILE A 51 -5.15 9.60 7.93
C ILE A 51 -6.67 9.67 7.94
N ILE A 52 -7.29 9.59 9.13
CA ILE A 52 -8.75 9.70 9.27
C ILE A 52 -9.23 11.05 8.72
N TYR A 53 -8.60 12.15 9.16
CA TYR A 53 -8.99 13.50 8.74
C TYR A 53 -8.86 13.68 7.22
N ALA A 54 -7.70 13.33 6.64
CA ALA A 54 -7.49 13.48 5.20
C ALA A 54 -8.45 12.61 4.37
N ALA A 55 -8.70 11.37 4.81
CA ALA A 55 -9.69 10.51 4.15
C ALA A 55 -11.13 11.04 4.29
N SER A 56 -11.49 11.63 5.44
CA SER A 56 -12.78 12.30 5.62
C SER A 56 -12.94 13.50 4.68
N VAL A 57 -11.89 14.30 4.47
CA VAL A 57 -11.90 15.40 3.49
C VAL A 57 -12.13 14.87 2.08
N VAL A 58 -11.42 13.81 1.67
CA VAL A 58 -11.63 13.17 0.35
C VAL A 58 -13.07 12.68 0.20
N TYR A 59 -13.62 12.03 1.23
CA TYR A 59 -15.00 11.54 1.22
C TYR A 59 -16.02 12.68 1.03
N GLU A 60 -15.90 13.77 1.78
CA GLU A 60 -16.79 14.92 1.66
C GLU A 60 -16.66 15.63 0.31
N CYS A 61 -15.44 15.65 -0.27
CA CYS A 61 -15.22 16.15 -1.63
C CYS A 61 -15.94 15.29 -2.67
N ASP A 62 -15.81 13.97 -2.62
CA ASP A 62 -16.47 13.06 -3.57
C ASP A 62 -18.00 13.17 -3.47
N ARG A 63 -18.52 13.16 -2.24
CA ARG A 63 -19.96 13.37 -2.01
C ARG A 63 -20.43 14.73 -2.53
N SER A 64 -19.60 15.76 -2.38
CA SER A 64 -19.89 17.12 -2.86
C SER A 64 -19.91 17.22 -4.38
N VAL A 65 -19.03 16.47 -5.07
CA VAL A 65 -19.03 16.32 -6.53
C VAL A 65 -20.31 15.61 -6.96
N ASP A 66 -20.64 14.47 -6.37
CA ASP A 66 -21.82 13.67 -6.73
C ASP A 66 -23.14 14.48 -6.63
N ILE A 67 -23.30 15.25 -5.55
CA ILE A 67 -24.48 16.11 -5.37
C ILE A 67 -24.55 17.17 -6.48
N ARG A 68 -23.41 17.76 -6.84
CA ARG A 68 -23.36 18.85 -7.82
C ARG A 68 -23.38 18.39 -9.26
N ALA A 69 -22.98 17.14 -9.53
CA ALA A 69 -23.00 16.54 -10.86
C ALA A 69 -24.40 16.57 -11.48
N SER A 70 -25.45 16.42 -10.66
CA SER A 70 -26.85 16.54 -11.12
C SER A 70 -27.19 17.89 -11.78
N TYR A 71 -26.52 18.99 -11.39
CA TYR A 71 -26.70 20.30 -12.03
C TYR A 71 -26.02 20.39 -13.40
N LEU A 72 -25.05 19.51 -13.65
CA LEU A 72 -24.34 19.46 -14.92
C LEU A 72 -25.11 18.67 -15.99
N ASP A 73 -26.02 17.77 -15.61
CA ASP A 73 -26.82 16.98 -16.57
C ASP A 73 -27.58 17.85 -17.57
N HIS A 74 -28.13 18.97 -17.09
CA HIS A 74 -28.80 19.93 -17.96
C HIS A 74 -27.81 20.56 -18.97
N GLY A 75 -26.62 20.97 -18.50
CA GLY A 75 -25.59 21.55 -19.36
C GLY A 75 -25.06 20.54 -20.38
N ARG A 76 -24.87 19.30 -19.95
CA ARG A 76 -24.46 18.16 -20.79
C ARG A 76 -25.44 17.92 -21.93
N ALA A 77 -26.74 17.87 -21.63
CA ALA A 77 -27.77 17.71 -22.65
C ALA A 77 -27.75 18.87 -23.66
N LYS A 78 -27.48 20.10 -23.20
CA LYS A 78 -27.41 21.27 -24.07
C LYS A 78 -26.19 21.28 -24.98
N LEU A 79 -25.02 20.90 -24.47
CA LEU A 79 -23.82 20.71 -25.29
C LEU A 79 -24.06 19.72 -26.43
N SER A 80 -24.73 18.61 -26.13
CA SER A 80 -25.05 17.60 -27.13
C SER A 80 -26.10 18.09 -28.16
N GLU A 81 -27.11 18.84 -27.72
CA GLU A 81 -28.19 19.37 -28.58
C GLU A 81 -27.68 20.45 -29.54
N VAL A 82 -26.84 21.35 -29.04
CA VAL A 82 -26.48 22.60 -29.74
C VAL A 82 -25.14 22.50 -30.45
N SER A 83 -24.12 21.97 -29.76
CA SER A 83 -22.73 21.95 -30.22
C SER A 83 -22.31 20.60 -30.80
N GLN A 84 -23.20 19.60 -30.76
CA GLN A 84 -22.90 18.20 -31.14
C GLN A 84 -21.68 17.62 -30.39
N ILE A 85 -21.37 18.17 -29.22
CA ILE A 85 -20.27 17.70 -28.37
C ILE A 85 -20.79 16.60 -27.46
N TYR A 86 -20.31 15.39 -27.68
CA TYR A 86 -20.59 14.24 -26.83
C TYR A 86 -19.61 14.22 -25.66
N SER A 87 -20.05 14.72 -24.51
CA SER A 87 -19.21 14.82 -23.31
C SER A 87 -19.35 13.64 -22.36
N THR A 88 -20.00 12.53 -22.74
CA THR A 88 -20.37 11.43 -21.82
C THR A 88 -19.20 10.80 -21.07
N ASN A 89 -17.98 10.90 -21.60
CA ASN A 89 -16.74 10.45 -20.98
C ASN A 89 -15.99 11.54 -20.18
N TRP A 90 -16.48 12.77 -20.17
CA TRP A 90 -15.86 13.87 -19.44
C TRP A 90 -16.22 13.78 -17.96
N ASP A 91 -15.19 13.99 -17.13
CA ASP A 91 -15.40 14.23 -15.71
C ASP A 91 -16.18 15.54 -15.47
N GLU A 92 -16.66 15.70 -14.24
CA GLU A 92 -17.49 16.84 -13.87
C GLU A 92 -16.74 18.18 -13.92
N LEU A 93 -15.43 18.19 -13.68
CA LEU A 93 -14.62 19.40 -13.71
C LEU A 93 -14.41 19.88 -15.14
N LYS A 94 -14.06 18.99 -16.06
CA LYS A 94 -13.94 19.25 -17.49
C LYS A 94 -15.26 19.75 -18.06
N LEU A 95 -16.37 19.11 -17.70
CA LEU A 95 -17.70 19.57 -18.10
C LEU A 95 -18.05 20.96 -17.53
N ALA A 96 -17.79 21.22 -16.25
CA ALA A 96 -18.01 22.52 -15.65
C ALA A 96 -17.15 23.61 -16.32
N THR A 97 -15.92 23.28 -16.68
CA THR A 97 -14.99 24.17 -17.40
C THR A 97 -15.52 24.53 -18.79
N ALA A 98 -16.04 23.56 -19.54
CA ALA A 98 -16.66 23.82 -20.83
C ALA A 98 -17.89 24.72 -20.76
N LEU A 99 -18.77 24.47 -19.78
CA LEU A 99 -19.97 25.27 -19.57
C LEU A 99 -19.61 26.70 -19.12
N LYS A 100 -18.55 26.85 -18.32
CA LYS A 100 -17.98 28.16 -17.97
C LYS A 100 -17.46 28.89 -19.21
N LEU A 101 -16.69 28.21 -20.06
CA LEU A 101 -16.13 28.78 -21.29
C LEU A 101 -17.22 29.30 -22.24
N ILE A 102 -18.30 28.54 -22.41
CA ILE A 102 -19.45 28.97 -23.23
C ILE A 102 -20.15 30.19 -22.62
N CYS A 103 -20.31 30.23 -21.31
CA CYS A 103 -21.02 31.33 -20.64
C CYS A 103 -20.20 32.63 -20.64
N TYR A 104 -18.87 32.51 -20.56
CA TYR A 104 -17.90 33.61 -20.44
C TYR A 104 -16.72 33.37 -21.42
N PRO A 105 -16.96 33.47 -22.74
CA PRO A 105 -15.97 33.17 -23.77
C PRO A 105 -14.77 34.14 -23.76
N GLU A 106 -14.93 35.32 -23.18
CA GLU A 106 -13.87 36.32 -22.99
C GLU A 106 -12.86 35.94 -21.89
N GLU A 107 -13.23 35.02 -21.00
CA GLU A 107 -12.34 34.59 -19.93
C GLU A 107 -11.49 33.40 -20.38
N GLN A 108 -10.17 33.54 -20.27
CA GLN A 108 -9.25 32.44 -20.56
C GLN A 108 -9.53 31.23 -19.68
N VAL A 109 -9.47 30.05 -20.29
CA VAL A 109 -9.43 28.76 -19.60
C VAL A 109 -8.10 28.09 -19.92
N GLU A 110 -7.52 27.42 -18.93
CA GLU A 110 -6.33 26.61 -19.17
C GLU A 110 -6.74 25.36 -19.95
N THR A 111 -6.15 25.17 -21.12
CA THR A 111 -6.24 23.95 -21.93
C THR A 111 -5.06 23.04 -21.66
N GLY A 112 -5.20 21.75 -21.96
CA GLY A 112 -4.11 20.80 -21.80
C GLY A 112 -4.49 19.40 -22.26
N ASP A 113 -3.49 18.52 -22.32
CA ASP A 113 -3.64 17.14 -22.81
C ASP A 113 -4.16 16.16 -21.76
N SER A 114 -4.43 16.63 -20.54
CA SER A 114 -5.00 15.80 -19.48
C SER A 114 -6.47 15.50 -19.73
N GLU A 115 -6.93 14.30 -19.37
CA GLU A 115 -8.35 13.93 -19.45
C GLU A 115 -9.26 14.86 -18.64
N GLU A 116 -8.74 15.50 -17.58
CA GLU A 116 -9.46 16.46 -16.73
C GLU A 116 -9.56 17.87 -17.36
N MET A 117 -8.85 18.11 -18.48
CA MET A 117 -8.74 19.42 -19.13
C MET A 117 -9.38 19.40 -20.52
N LEU A 118 -9.80 20.58 -20.97
CA LEU A 118 -10.20 20.77 -22.35
C LEU A 118 -8.96 20.76 -23.24
N SER A 119 -9.03 20.01 -24.34
CA SER A 119 -8.06 20.16 -25.41
C SER A 119 -8.25 21.52 -26.10
N GLU A 120 -7.23 21.97 -26.83
CA GLU A 120 -7.34 23.20 -27.62
C GLU A 120 -8.49 23.13 -28.63
N SER A 121 -8.64 22.00 -29.32
CA SER A 121 -9.71 21.82 -30.31
C SER A 121 -11.11 21.79 -29.68
N GLU A 122 -11.25 21.17 -28.50
CA GLU A 122 -12.51 21.21 -27.74
C GLU A 122 -12.85 22.65 -27.33
N ALA A 123 -11.87 23.41 -26.83
CA ALA A 123 -12.07 24.80 -26.43
C ALA A 123 -12.42 25.71 -27.61
N GLU A 124 -11.74 25.57 -28.75
CA GLU A 124 -12.03 26.32 -29.97
C GLU A 124 -13.45 26.05 -30.49
N GLN A 125 -13.88 24.78 -30.50
CA GLN A 125 -15.24 24.42 -30.90
C GLN A 125 -16.29 25.00 -29.94
N LEU A 126 -16.06 24.91 -28.63
CA LEU A 126 -16.96 25.48 -27.61
C LEU A 126 -17.10 27.00 -27.76
N LEU A 127 -16.02 27.70 -28.08
CA LEU A 127 -16.02 29.14 -28.33
C LEU A 127 -16.78 29.50 -29.61
N ALA A 128 -16.59 28.74 -30.70
CA ALA A 128 -17.33 28.94 -31.94
C ALA A 128 -18.85 28.81 -31.71
N ASP A 129 -19.26 27.85 -30.89
CA ASP A 129 -20.66 27.54 -30.60
C ASP A 129 -21.23 28.32 -29.39
N ALA A 130 -20.45 29.18 -28.73
CA ALA A 130 -20.84 29.84 -27.49
C ALA A 130 -22.12 30.67 -27.67
N HIS A 131 -22.23 31.40 -28.79
CA HIS A 131 -23.38 32.23 -29.12
C HIS A 131 -24.69 31.44 -29.26
N LEU A 132 -24.63 30.15 -29.61
CA LEU A 132 -25.80 29.29 -29.73
C LEU A 132 -26.37 28.88 -28.36
N ASN A 133 -25.53 28.93 -27.32
CA ASN A 133 -25.86 28.51 -25.97
C ASN A 133 -26.20 29.68 -25.03
N GLU A 134 -25.82 30.91 -25.40
CA GLU A 134 -25.99 32.12 -24.60
C GLU A 134 -27.44 32.38 -24.14
N ILE A 135 -28.42 31.99 -24.97
CA ILE A 135 -29.85 32.21 -24.70
C ILE A 135 -30.42 31.17 -23.73
N LYS A 136 -29.79 29.99 -23.62
CA LYS A 136 -30.35 28.81 -22.94
C LYS A 136 -29.68 28.48 -21.61
N LEU A 137 -28.48 28.99 -21.34
CA LEU A 137 -27.74 28.71 -20.10
C LEU A 137 -27.85 29.86 -19.11
N HIS A 138 -28.10 29.53 -17.84
CA HIS A 138 -28.08 30.50 -16.76
C HIS A 138 -26.63 30.80 -16.33
N LYS A 139 -25.99 31.76 -16.99
CA LYS A 139 -24.54 32.07 -16.82
C LYS A 139 -24.07 32.17 -15.36
N PRO A 140 -24.76 32.87 -14.44
CA PRO A 140 -24.29 32.98 -13.05
C PRO A 140 -24.29 31.63 -12.30
N ALA A 141 -25.17 30.71 -12.67
CA ALA A 141 -25.23 29.39 -12.02
C ALA A 141 -24.03 28.54 -12.44
N TYR A 142 -23.70 28.51 -13.74
CA TYR A 142 -22.56 27.74 -14.24
C TYR A 142 -21.21 28.29 -13.77
N LEU A 143 -21.07 29.61 -13.62
CA LEU A 143 -19.88 30.19 -12.99
C LEU A 143 -19.70 29.72 -11.55
N LYS A 144 -20.80 29.74 -10.77
CA LYS A 144 -20.78 29.27 -9.38
C LYS A 144 -20.43 27.78 -9.30
N ILE A 145 -21.04 26.97 -10.16
CA ILE A 145 -20.78 25.52 -10.21
C ILE A 145 -19.31 25.27 -10.55
N TYR A 146 -18.77 25.95 -11.57
CA TYR A 146 -17.35 25.86 -11.92
C TYR A 146 -16.42 26.19 -10.74
N ASN A 147 -16.65 27.33 -10.07
CA ASN A 147 -15.83 27.74 -8.93
C ASN A 147 -15.90 26.73 -7.78
N ASP A 148 -17.08 26.18 -7.50
CA ASP A 148 -17.25 25.10 -6.52
C ASP A 148 -16.42 23.86 -6.90
N PHE A 149 -16.49 23.43 -8.16
CA PHE A 149 -15.73 22.26 -8.65
C PHE A 149 -14.22 22.48 -8.58
N VAL A 150 -13.71 23.63 -9.02
CA VAL A 150 -12.28 23.97 -8.92
C VAL A 150 -11.82 23.91 -7.47
N TRP A 151 -12.59 24.51 -6.55
CA TRP A 151 -12.28 24.47 -5.12
C TRP A 151 -12.28 23.04 -4.57
N ILE A 152 -13.35 22.27 -4.80
CA ILE A 152 -13.50 20.90 -4.29
C ILE A 152 -12.40 19.99 -4.83
N CYS A 153 -12.14 20.03 -6.14
CA CYS A 153 -11.08 19.23 -6.76
C CYS A 153 -9.70 19.63 -6.22
N GLY A 154 -9.44 20.92 -6.00
CA GLY A 154 -8.21 21.40 -5.38
C GLY A 154 -8.01 20.91 -3.94
N VAL A 155 -9.06 20.95 -3.11
CA VAL A 155 -9.03 20.43 -1.74
C VAL A 155 -8.83 18.91 -1.73
N ARG A 156 -9.57 18.18 -2.57
CA ARG A 156 -9.43 16.72 -2.73
C ARG A 156 -8.01 16.34 -3.11
N ARG A 157 -7.42 17.01 -4.11
CA ARG A 157 -6.04 16.77 -4.56
C ARG A 157 -5.04 16.97 -3.43
N LYS A 158 -5.16 18.04 -2.64
CA LYS A 158 -4.28 18.30 -1.47
C LYS A 158 -4.41 17.19 -0.42
N ALA A 159 -5.63 16.75 -0.11
CA ALA A 159 -5.88 15.68 0.85
C ALA A 159 -5.32 14.33 0.36
N LEU A 160 -5.46 14.01 -0.93
CA LEU A 160 -4.88 12.82 -1.54
C LEU A 160 -3.34 12.84 -1.48
N LEU A 161 -2.70 13.98 -1.75
CA LEU A 161 -1.25 14.13 -1.61
C LEU A 161 -0.79 13.95 -0.15
N GLN A 162 -1.56 14.46 0.82
CA GLN A 162 -1.31 14.25 2.23
C GLN A 162 -1.40 12.76 2.59
N LEU A 163 -2.47 12.07 2.18
CA LEU A 163 -2.62 10.62 2.37
C LEU A 163 -1.44 9.85 1.75
N ASP A 164 -1.05 10.19 0.53
CA ASP A 164 0.07 9.55 -0.15
C ASP A 164 1.37 9.69 0.64
N SER A 165 1.65 10.89 1.14
CA SER A 165 2.82 11.16 1.97
C SER A 165 2.81 10.39 3.29
N MET A 166 1.64 10.19 3.89
CA MET A 166 1.46 9.49 5.16
C MET A 166 1.48 7.97 5.00
N VAL A 167 1.05 7.44 3.86
CA VAL A 167 0.92 5.98 3.65
C VAL A 167 2.18 5.40 3.01
N LYS A 168 2.81 6.11 2.06
CA LYS A 168 3.99 5.59 1.36
C LYS A 168 5.28 5.71 2.18
N LYS A 169 5.53 6.84 2.84
CA LYS A 169 6.77 7.04 3.61
C LYS A 169 6.98 5.97 4.70
N PRO A 170 5.99 5.65 5.55
CA PRO A 170 6.17 4.63 6.58
C PRO A 170 6.26 3.22 5.99
N ARG A 171 5.63 2.95 4.83
CA ARG A 171 5.75 1.65 4.15
C ARG A 171 7.16 1.41 3.63
N GLU A 172 7.81 2.41 3.05
CA GLU A 172 9.19 2.28 2.58
C GLU A 172 10.16 2.08 3.74
N GLU A 173 10.04 2.87 4.80
CA GLU A 173 10.84 2.71 6.02
C GLU A 173 10.65 1.34 6.67
N PHE A 174 9.42 0.85 6.76
CA PHE A 174 9.11 -0.48 7.30
C PHE A 174 9.65 -1.61 6.41
N LYS A 175 9.51 -1.50 5.08
CA LYS A 175 10.07 -2.47 4.13
C LYS A 175 11.60 -2.54 4.21
N LEU A 176 12.26 -1.38 4.36
CA LEU A 176 13.71 -1.32 4.56
C LEU A 176 14.13 -1.97 5.88
N HIS A 177 13.40 -1.72 6.96
CA HIS A 177 13.67 -2.34 8.26
C HIS A 177 13.46 -3.86 8.23
N GLN A 178 12.39 -4.34 7.61
CA GLN A 178 12.11 -5.76 7.45
C GLN A 178 13.19 -6.45 6.59
N ALA A 179 13.57 -5.86 5.46
CA ALA A 179 14.64 -6.40 4.62
C ALA A 179 16.00 -6.46 5.35
N SER A 180 16.28 -5.48 6.22
CA SER A 180 17.48 -5.49 7.07
C SER A 180 17.46 -6.63 8.10
N LEU A 181 16.29 -6.88 8.73
CA LEU A 181 16.11 -7.97 9.68
C LEU A 181 16.23 -9.33 8.98
N ASP A 182 15.58 -9.51 7.84
CA ASP A 182 15.65 -10.77 7.07
C ASP A 182 17.10 -11.06 6.62
N SER A 183 17.82 -10.03 6.16
CA SER A 183 19.24 -10.14 5.82
C SER A 183 20.12 -10.49 7.03
N PHE A 184 19.81 -9.97 8.22
CA PHE A 184 20.50 -10.34 9.45
C PHE A 184 20.26 -11.81 9.83
N MET A 185 19.01 -12.27 9.79
CA MET A 185 18.62 -13.64 10.11
C MET A 185 19.26 -14.67 9.16
N VAL A 186 19.33 -14.37 7.86
CA VAL A 186 20.02 -15.23 6.88
C VAL A 186 21.51 -15.37 7.20
N ARG A 187 22.19 -14.27 7.57
CA ARG A 187 23.63 -14.30 7.91
C ARG A 187 23.92 -15.12 9.16
N GLU A 188 23.04 -15.06 10.17
CA GLU A 188 23.19 -15.88 11.38
C GLU A 188 22.93 -17.37 11.08
N ALA A 189 21.91 -17.69 10.28
CA ALA A 189 21.66 -19.07 9.84
C ALA A 189 22.84 -19.65 9.02
N GLU A 190 23.48 -18.84 8.18
CA GLU A 190 24.69 -19.24 7.45
C GLU A 190 25.89 -19.46 8.36
N LYS A 191 26.06 -18.67 9.43
CA LYS A 191 27.11 -18.88 10.44
C LYS A 191 26.87 -20.17 11.22
N GLU A 192 25.64 -20.41 11.66
CA GLU A 192 25.28 -21.62 12.38
C GLU A 192 25.47 -22.87 11.52
N SER A 193 25.12 -22.81 10.24
CA SER A 193 25.36 -23.89 9.28
C SER A 193 26.87 -24.18 9.08
N LYS A 194 27.70 -23.13 8.97
CA LYS A 194 29.17 -23.27 8.88
C LYS A 194 29.78 -23.86 10.16
N LEU A 195 29.29 -23.45 11.32
CA LEU A 195 29.68 -24.04 12.62
C LEU A 195 29.29 -25.52 12.69
N HIS A 196 28.07 -25.87 12.26
CA HIS A 196 27.62 -27.26 12.22
C HIS A 196 28.43 -28.13 11.25
N GLN A 197 28.78 -27.62 10.07
CA GLN A 197 29.68 -28.31 9.13
C GLN A 197 31.08 -28.49 9.71
N GLY A 198 31.62 -27.48 10.39
CA GLY A 198 32.90 -27.58 11.09
C GLY A 198 32.90 -28.65 12.18
N CYS A 199 31.85 -28.68 13.01
CA CYS A 199 31.68 -29.69 14.05
C CYS A 199 31.53 -31.11 13.48
N MET A 200 30.75 -31.28 12.40
CA MET A 200 30.60 -32.57 11.73
C MET A 200 31.92 -33.08 11.12
N GLY A 201 32.76 -32.18 10.59
CA GLY A 201 34.11 -32.52 10.11
C GLY A 201 35.02 -33.04 11.24
N MET A 202 34.98 -32.40 12.41
CA MET A 202 35.75 -32.84 13.58
C MET A 202 35.29 -34.19 14.14
N VAL A 203 33.97 -34.43 14.18
CA VAL A 203 33.40 -35.70 14.67
C VAL A 203 33.75 -36.85 13.74
N ASN A 204 33.73 -36.63 12.42
CA ASN A 204 34.12 -37.66 11.46
C ASN A 204 35.62 -37.97 11.52
N GLY A 205 36.49 -36.96 11.66
CA GLY A 205 37.92 -37.17 11.85
C GLY A 205 38.25 -37.96 13.12
N ALA A 206 37.59 -37.64 14.24
CA ALA A 206 37.75 -38.39 15.49
C ALA A 206 37.26 -39.84 15.37
N ARG A 207 36.16 -40.08 14.63
CA ARG A 207 35.63 -41.43 14.40
C ARG A 207 36.59 -42.29 13.58
N GLU A 208 37.22 -41.72 12.56
CA GLU A 208 38.22 -42.41 11.74
C GLU A 208 39.49 -42.75 12.55
N GLU A 209 39.96 -41.84 13.42
CA GLU A 209 41.08 -42.11 14.32
C GLU A 209 40.77 -43.22 15.34
N PHE A 210 39.54 -43.27 15.86
CA PHE A 210 39.11 -44.33 16.78
C PHE A 210 39.04 -45.69 16.08
N GLN A 211 38.51 -45.75 14.85
CA GLN A 211 38.46 -46.98 14.06
C GLN A 211 39.86 -47.50 13.68
N GLN A 212 40.80 -46.62 13.38
CA GLN A 212 42.19 -47.03 13.14
C GLN A 212 42.87 -47.59 14.40
N ARG A 213 42.56 -47.04 15.58
CA ARG A 213 43.09 -47.54 16.86
C ARG A 213 42.48 -48.88 17.28
N GLU A 214 41.19 -49.11 17.04
CA GLU A 214 40.53 -50.41 17.31
C GLU A 214 41.10 -51.53 16.44
N VAL A 215 41.29 -51.29 15.13
CA VAL A 215 41.89 -52.28 14.21
C VAL A 215 43.32 -52.66 14.64
N SER A 216 44.08 -51.69 15.17
CA SER A 216 45.42 -51.95 15.70
C SER A 216 45.42 -52.75 17.00
N LEU A 217 44.39 -52.63 17.83
CA LEU A 217 44.25 -53.35 19.10
C LEU A 217 43.86 -54.82 18.88
N ASP A 218 42.91 -55.08 17.97
CA ASP A 218 42.47 -56.45 17.64
C ASP A 218 43.62 -57.26 17.02
N SER A 219 44.41 -56.66 16.13
CA SER A 219 45.60 -57.31 15.55
C SER A 219 46.66 -57.66 16.61
N SER A 220 46.78 -56.85 17.66
CA SER A 220 47.71 -57.11 18.76
C SER A 220 47.22 -58.22 19.70
N MET A 221 45.90 -58.32 19.92
CA MET A 221 45.31 -59.33 20.79
C MET A 221 45.27 -60.72 20.15
N ASP A 222 45.11 -60.80 18.83
CA ASP A 222 45.14 -62.08 18.11
C ASP A 222 46.54 -62.70 18.09
N LYS A 223 47.59 -61.89 17.93
CA LYS A 223 48.99 -62.35 18.06
C LYS A 223 49.28 -62.93 19.46
N ALA A 224 48.78 -62.28 20.52
CA ALA A 224 48.99 -62.75 21.88
C ALA A 224 48.27 -64.08 22.18
N LYS A 225 47.09 -64.31 21.57
CA LYS A 225 46.36 -65.58 21.70
C LYS A 225 47.01 -66.73 20.94
N GLU A 226 47.65 -66.45 19.80
CA GLU A 226 48.34 -67.45 19.00
C GLU A 226 49.61 -67.96 19.71
N GLU A 227 50.38 -67.05 20.32
CA GLU A 227 51.55 -67.39 21.13
C GLU A 227 51.18 -68.21 22.38
N SER A 228 50.02 -67.95 22.99
CA SER A 228 49.53 -68.68 24.17
C SER A 228 49.12 -70.14 23.87
N LYS A 229 48.60 -70.43 22.67
CA LYS A 229 48.13 -71.78 22.31
C LYS A 229 49.26 -72.76 22.00
N LEU A 230 50.42 -72.27 21.56
CA LEU A 230 51.59 -73.10 21.27
C LEU A 230 52.24 -73.70 22.53
N GLN A 231 51.96 -73.18 23.72
CA GLN A 231 52.61 -73.62 24.96
C GLN A 231 51.87 -74.73 25.74
N GLN A 232 50.64 -75.13 25.37
CA GLN A 232 49.81 -76.04 26.20
C GLN A 232 49.45 -77.41 25.58
N GLY A 233 49.97 -77.76 24.40
CA GLY A 233 49.64 -79.03 23.73
C GLY A 233 50.73 -80.10 23.83
N SER A 234 50.89 -80.79 24.96
CA SER A 234 51.53 -82.13 25.01
C SER A 234 51.18 -82.86 26.31
N PRO A 235 50.30 -83.87 26.30
CA PRO A 235 50.15 -84.81 27.40
C PRO A 235 51.00 -86.07 27.14
N MET A 236 51.89 -86.33 28.09
CA MET A 236 52.79 -87.48 28.18
C MET A 236 52.01 -88.71 28.70
N GLN A 237 52.08 -89.84 27.96
CA GLN A 237 51.58 -91.16 28.37
C GLN A 237 52.45 -91.79 29.47
N MET A 238 51.85 -92.46 30.45
CA MET A 238 52.28 -93.67 31.23
C MET A 238 51.07 -94.07 32.10
N ASP A 239 50.67 -95.32 32.33
CA ASP A 239 50.94 -96.68 31.85
C ASP A 239 49.65 -97.49 32.10
#